data_AF-A0A914K0H2-F1
#
_entry.id   AF-A0A914K0H2-F1
#
_cell.length_a   1.000
_cell.length_b   1.000
_cell.length_c   1.000
_cell.angle_alpha   90.00
_cell.angle_beta   90.00
_cell.angle_gamma   90.00
#
_symmetry.space_group_name_H-M   'P 1'
#
loop_
_entity.id
_entity.type
_entity.pdbx_description
1 polymer ?
#
loop_
_entity_poly.entity_id
_entity_poly.type
_entity_poly.pdbx_seq_one_letter_code
_entity_poly.pdbx_strand_id
1 'polypeptide(L)'
;MTNFQPINTTGKPVIECFMGLELNRVGAIGYHVSCAGHCSRVHLGDSTFFLCDVADVCSSYGVDGCYILADGLSVCCCNGDRCNDKDQRIRPHVTRDLTCLIGYSIGDNFTRGGIMPCNGMCGRFETSLGTKMAVAYVCLDYDLCMGMNLYEECRNLRVNQQK
;
A
#
# COMPACT_ATOMS: atom_id res chain seq x y z
N MET A 1 4.03 9.64 18.36
CA MET A 1 2.81 8.81 18.28
C MET A 1 2.11 9.16 16.98
N THR A 2 2.08 8.24 16.02
CA THR A 2 1.40 8.41 14.73
C THR A 2 -0.10 8.21 14.92
N ASN A 3 -0.90 9.25 14.71
CA ASN A 3 -2.32 9.26 15.05
C ASN A 3 -3.15 8.76 13.86
N PHE A 4 -3.18 7.44 13.64
CA PHE A 4 -4.03 6.84 12.61
C PHE A 4 -5.48 6.80 13.10
N GLN A 5 -6.37 7.41 12.33
CA GLN A 5 -7.78 7.52 12.69
C GLN A 5 -8.55 6.28 12.21
N PRO A 6 -9.62 5.87 12.93
CA PRO A 6 -10.59 4.92 12.41
C PRO A 6 -11.14 5.42 11.08
N ILE A 7 -11.40 4.50 10.15
CA ILE A 7 -11.91 4.88 8.82
C ILE A 7 -13.30 5.47 8.98
N ASN A 8 -13.48 6.71 8.53
CA ASN A 8 -14.82 7.23 8.26
C ASN A 8 -15.20 6.82 6.83
N THR A 9 -16.06 5.82 6.68
CA THR A 9 -16.55 5.33 5.38
C THR A 9 -17.81 6.05 4.91
N THR A 10 -18.37 6.96 5.73
CA THR A 10 -19.66 7.61 5.46
C THR A 10 -19.56 8.46 4.20
N GLY A 11 -20.36 8.13 3.18
CA GLY A 11 -20.40 8.87 1.92
C GLY A 11 -19.24 8.58 0.95
N LYS A 12 -18.33 7.65 1.29
CA LYS A 12 -17.26 7.22 0.38
C LYS A 12 -17.77 6.17 -0.61
N PRO A 13 -17.28 6.19 -1.86
CA PRO A 13 -17.62 5.13 -2.81
C PRO A 13 -17.06 3.80 -2.30
N VAL A 14 -17.84 2.73 -2.48
CA VAL A 14 -17.37 1.36 -2.24
C VAL A 14 -17.00 0.81 -3.61
N ILE A 15 -15.69 0.76 -3.87
CA ILE A 15 -15.10 0.26 -5.11
C ILE A 15 -14.18 -0.92 -4.82
N GLU A 16 -13.84 -1.70 -5.83
CA GLU A 16 -12.84 -2.74 -5.70
C GLU A 16 -11.45 -2.17 -6.01
N CYS A 17 -10.45 -2.40 -5.17
CA CYS A 17 -9.07 -1.99 -5.43
C CYS A 17 -8.12 -3.17 -5.40
N PHE A 18 -7.04 -3.10 -6.17
CA PHE A 18 -5.95 -4.03 -5.96
C PHE A 18 -5.13 -3.63 -4.74
N MET A 19 -4.90 -4.61 -3.86
CA MET A 19 -3.95 -4.52 -2.77
C MET A 19 -2.79 -5.45 -3.04
N GLY A 20 -1.57 -4.92 -2.97
CA GLY A 20 -0.40 -5.71 -3.29
C GLY A 20 0.88 -4.90 -3.33
N LEU A 21 1.91 -5.57 -3.82
CA LEU A 21 3.27 -5.05 -3.89
C LEU A 21 3.90 -5.44 -5.22
N GLU A 22 4.63 -4.50 -5.79
CA GLU A 22 5.57 -4.71 -6.88
C GLU A 22 6.95 -4.25 -6.41
N LEU A 23 7.93 -5.14 -6.49
CA LEU A 23 9.32 -4.83 -6.15
C LEU A 23 10.14 -4.74 -7.43
N ASN A 24 10.92 -3.66 -7.58
CA ASN A 24 11.83 -3.46 -8.70
C ASN A 24 11.16 -3.63 -10.08
N ARG A 25 9.87 -3.29 -10.17
CA ARG A 25 9.06 -3.42 -11.40
C ARG A 25 8.93 -4.86 -11.92
N VAL A 26 9.16 -5.86 -11.07
CA VAL A 26 9.04 -7.29 -11.42
C VAL A 26 7.63 -7.78 -11.10
N GLY A 27 6.63 -7.22 -11.79
CA GLY A 27 5.22 -7.62 -11.69
C GLY A 27 4.59 -7.38 -10.31
N ALA A 28 3.29 -7.06 -10.31
CA ALA A 28 2.55 -6.90 -9.08
C ALA A 28 1.96 -8.24 -8.61
N ILE A 29 2.08 -8.51 -7.30
CA ILE A 29 1.47 -9.66 -6.62
C ILE A 29 0.53 -9.15 -5.54
N GLY A 30 -0.68 -9.70 -5.49
CA GLY A 30 -1.69 -9.29 -4.54
C GLY A 30 -3.07 -9.86 -4.87
N TYR A 31 -4.10 -9.18 -4.39
CA TYR A 31 -5.49 -9.57 -4.54
C TYR A 31 -6.40 -8.32 -4.60
N HIS A 32 -7.64 -8.51 -5.03
CA HIS A 32 -8.63 -7.45 -5.04
C HIS A 32 -9.43 -7.42 -3.72
N VAL A 33 -9.70 -6.22 -3.22
CA VAL A 33 -10.46 -6.00 -1.99
C VAL A 33 -11.55 -4.96 -2.20
N SER A 34 -12.64 -5.07 -1.46
CA SER A 34 -13.59 -3.96 -1.31
C SER A 34 -12.95 -2.80 -0.53
N CYS A 35 -13.05 -1.60 -1.08
CA CYS A 35 -12.44 -0.38 -0.59
C CYS A 35 -13.50 0.70 -0.43
N ALA A 36 -13.67 1.21 0.79
CA ALA A 36 -14.50 2.37 1.08
C ALA A 36 -13.67 3.66 0.97
N GLY A 37 -13.37 4.10 -0.25
CA GLY A 37 -12.44 5.18 -0.55
C GLY A 37 -11.96 5.18 -1.99
N HIS A 38 -10.68 5.48 -2.19
CA HIS A 38 -10.06 5.53 -3.52
C HIS A 38 -8.95 4.48 -3.66
N CYS A 39 -8.72 4.00 -4.88
CA CYS A 39 -7.56 3.13 -5.12
C CYS A 39 -6.32 3.99 -5.26
N SER A 40 -5.20 3.50 -4.74
CA SER A 40 -3.94 4.22 -4.78
C SER A 40 -2.76 3.35 -5.19
N ARG A 41 -1.74 4.00 -5.77
CA ARG A 41 -0.40 3.45 -6.00
C ARG A 41 0.61 4.36 -5.33
N VAL A 42 1.33 3.84 -4.34
CA VAL A 42 2.39 4.55 -3.63
C VAL A 42 3.72 4.02 -4.13
N HIS A 43 4.43 4.84 -4.90
CA HIS A 43 5.82 4.56 -5.27
C HIS A 43 6.73 5.04 -4.15
N LEU A 44 7.52 4.13 -3.60
CA LEU A 44 8.47 4.40 -2.53
C LEU A 44 9.81 3.73 -2.87
N GLY A 45 10.76 4.53 -3.35
CA GLY A 45 11.99 4.02 -3.97
C GLY A 45 11.68 3.11 -5.16
N ASP A 46 12.24 1.90 -5.15
CA ASP A 46 12.02 0.89 -6.19
C ASP A 46 10.78 0.00 -5.97
N SER A 47 9.96 0.32 -4.96
CA SER A 47 8.76 -0.44 -4.62
C SER A 47 7.49 0.33 -5.00
N THR A 48 6.50 -0.38 -5.52
CA THR A 48 5.14 0.14 -5.69
C THR A 48 4.21 -0.63 -4.75
N PHE A 49 3.55 0.10 -3.87
CA PHE A 49 2.49 -0.43 -3.02
C PHE A 49 1.14 -0.06 -3.61
N PHE A 50 0.25 -1.03 -3.72
CA PHE A 50 -1.12 -0.83 -4.20
C PHE A 50 -2.03 -0.94 -2.98
N LEU A 51 -2.80 0.11 -2.71
CA LEU A 51 -3.53 0.24 -1.45
C LEU A 51 -4.93 0.80 -1.69
N CYS A 52 -5.84 0.47 -0.77
CA CYS A 52 -7.07 1.22 -0.57
C CYS A 52 -6.76 2.47 0.29
N ASP A 53 -6.92 3.66 -0.29
CA ASP A 53 -6.77 4.90 0.45
C ASP A 53 -8.06 5.22 1.22
N VAL A 54 -8.11 4.69 2.44
CA VAL A 54 -9.19 4.91 3.40
C VAL A 54 -9.04 6.24 4.15
N ALA A 55 -7.89 6.91 4.03
CA ALA A 55 -7.49 8.06 4.85
C ALA A 55 -7.66 9.42 4.16
N ASP A 56 -8.31 9.45 3.00
CA ASP A 56 -8.58 10.66 2.21
C ASP A 56 -7.32 11.39 1.73
N VAL A 57 -6.21 10.66 1.55
CA VAL A 57 -5.01 11.20 0.90
C VAL A 57 -5.36 11.64 -0.52
N CYS A 58 -5.99 10.76 -1.28
CA CYS A 58 -6.47 11.00 -2.64
C CYS A 58 -7.47 12.15 -2.68
N SER A 59 -8.36 12.26 -1.70
CA SER A 59 -9.28 13.40 -1.60
C SER A 59 -8.55 14.73 -1.33
N SER A 60 -7.40 14.69 -0.65
CA SER A 60 -6.61 15.87 -0.29
C SER A 60 -5.68 16.35 -1.41
N TYR A 61 -5.20 15.45 -2.25
CA TYR A 61 -4.24 15.76 -3.32
C TYR A 61 -4.86 15.76 -4.70
N GLY A 62 -5.96 15.02 -4.90
CA GLY A 62 -6.71 14.89 -6.15
C GLY A 62 -6.92 13.41 -6.49
N VAL A 63 -8.14 13.09 -6.86
CA VAL A 63 -8.63 11.70 -6.91
C VAL A 63 -8.26 10.99 -8.21
N ASP A 64 -7.90 11.72 -9.27
CA ASP A 64 -7.51 11.15 -10.56
C ASP A 64 -6.22 11.80 -11.05
N GLY A 65 -5.09 11.18 -10.71
CA GLY A 65 -3.77 11.74 -11.00
C GLY A 65 -2.67 11.22 -10.10
N CYS A 66 -1.43 11.65 -10.39
CA CYS A 66 -0.23 11.29 -9.65
C CYS A 66 0.44 12.55 -9.07
N TYR A 67 0.86 12.46 -7.82
CA TYR A 67 1.47 13.54 -7.07
C TYR A 67 2.83 13.09 -6.55
N ILE A 68 3.86 13.86 -6.87
CA ILE A 68 5.19 13.67 -6.30
C ILE A 68 5.23 14.41 -4.97
N LEU A 69 5.40 13.67 -3.87
CA LEU A 69 5.44 14.23 -2.52
C LEU A 69 6.88 14.52 -2.06
N ALA A 70 7.83 13.73 -2.56
CA ALA A 70 9.26 13.91 -2.36
C ALA A 70 10.03 13.15 -3.44
N ASP A 71 11.35 13.36 -3.53
CA ASP A 71 12.19 12.50 -4.37
C ASP A 71 12.10 11.04 -3.91
N GLY A 72 11.88 10.13 -4.85
CA GLY A 72 11.59 8.72 -4.57
C GLY A 72 10.23 8.43 -3.91
N LEU A 73 9.32 9.41 -3.80
CA LEU A 73 7.96 9.21 -3.32
C LEU A 73 6.90 9.90 -4.19
N SER A 74 6.01 9.09 -4.73
CA SER A 74 4.81 9.59 -5.40
C SER A 74 3.58 8.76 -5.06
N VAL A 75 2.42 9.39 -5.08
CA VAL A 75 1.12 8.76 -4.85
C VAL A 75 0.25 9.02 -6.06
N CYS A 76 -0.25 7.97 -6.69
CA CYS A 76 -1.29 8.04 -7.71
C CYS A 76 -2.63 7.59 -7.14
N CYS A 77 -3.70 8.24 -7.53
CA CYS A 77 -5.06 7.98 -7.07
C CYS A 77 -6.01 7.79 -8.25
N CYS A 78 -7.05 6.99 -8.05
CA CYS A 78 -8.15 6.82 -8.99
C CYS A 78 -9.42 6.34 -8.24
N ASN A 79 -10.60 6.49 -8.88
CA ASN A 79 -11.92 6.29 -8.27
C ASN A 79 -12.84 5.30 -8.99
N GLY A 80 -12.29 4.39 -9.79
CA GLY A 80 -13.04 3.31 -10.43
C GLY A 80 -12.66 1.93 -9.89
N ASP A 81 -13.52 0.94 -10.14
CA ASP A 81 -13.18 -0.45 -9.82
C ASP A 81 -11.88 -0.86 -10.53
N ARG A 82 -10.94 -1.37 -9.73
CA ARG A 82 -9.65 -1.93 -10.13
C ARG A 82 -8.81 -0.94 -10.95
N CYS A 83 -9.02 0.36 -10.78
CA CYS A 83 -8.34 1.39 -11.58
C CYS A 83 -6.83 1.49 -11.28
N ASN A 84 -6.37 0.93 -10.16
CA ASN A 84 -4.95 0.84 -9.81
C ASN A 84 -4.29 -0.46 -10.30
N ASP A 85 -5.02 -1.31 -11.03
CA ASP A 85 -4.53 -2.60 -11.51
C ASP A 85 -3.44 -2.44 -12.60
N LYS A 86 -2.49 -3.36 -12.64
CA LYS A 86 -1.41 -3.45 -13.63
C LYS A 86 -1.14 -4.93 -13.90
N ASP A 87 -1.75 -5.50 -14.95
CA ASP A 87 -1.52 -6.87 -15.47
C ASP A 87 -0.96 -7.86 -14.43
N GLN A 88 -1.84 -8.30 -13.52
CA GLN A 88 -1.43 -8.90 -12.26
C GLN A 88 -1.43 -10.42 -12.26
N ARG A 89 -0.58 -11.00 -11.42
CA ARG A 89 -0.73 -12.37 -10.94
C ARG A 89 -1.63 -12.36 -9.71
N ILE A 90 -2.93 -12.48 -9.92
CA ILE A 90 -3.91 -12.64 -8.84
C ILE A 90 -3.72 -14.03 -8.22
N ARG A 91 -3.53 -14.07 -6.90
CA ARG A 91 -3.49 -15.32 -6.13
C ARG A 91 -4.85 -15.54 -5.45
N PRO A 92 -5.34 -16.79 -5.36
CA PRO A 92 -6.47 -17.09 -4.48
C PRO A 92 -6.10 -16.72 -3.05
N HIS A 93 -6.78 -15.71 -2.49
CA HIS A 93 -6.49 -15.28 -1.13
C HIS A 93 -7.22 -16.16 -0.10
N VAL A 94 -6.61 -16.33 1.08
CA VAL A 94 -7.25 -16.96 2.25
C VAL A 94 -7.87 -15.86 3.10
N THR A 95 -9.19 -15.89 3.29
CA THR A 95 -9.89 -14.93 4.14
C THR A 95 -9.44 -15.08 5.59
N ARG A 96 -9.04 -13.96 6.21
CA ARG A 96 -8.68 -13.89 7.62
C ARG A 96 -9.32 -12.65 8.24
N ASP A 97 -9.83 -12.78 9.45
CA ASP A 97 -10.33 -11.65 10.24
C ASP A 97 -9.16 -10.91 10.91
N LEU A 98 -8.28 -10.32 10.10
CA LEU A 98 -7.19 -9.45 10.55
C LEU A 98 -7.52 -8.01 10.18
N THR A 99 -7.09 -7.06 11.01
CA THR A 99 -7.21 -5.63 10.72
C THR A 99 -5.82 -5.03 10.74
N CYS A 100 -5.43 -4.34 9.66
CA CYS A 100 -4.10 -3.76 9.53
C CYS A 100 -4.15 -2.24 9.43
N LEU A 101 -3.09 -1.64 9.94
CA LEU A 101 -2.76 -0.28 9.60
C LEU A 101 -2.27 -0.23 8.15
N ILE A 102 -2.88 0.64 7.34
CA ILE A 102 -2.50 0.90 5.96
C ILE A 102 -2.21 2.38 5.78
N GLY A 103 -1.08 2.70 5.16
CA GLY A 103 -0.68 4.08 4.91
C GLY A 103 0.82 4.26 4.80
N TYR A 104 1.28 5.48 4.99
CA TYR A 104 2.70 5.80 4.94
C TYR A 104 3.06 7.00 5.82
N SER A 105 4.32 7.06 6.24
CA SER A 105 4.91 8.21 6.93
C SER A 105 6.24 8.63 6.31
N ILE A 106 6.60 9.91 6.48
CA ILE A 106 7.86 10.49 5.99
C ILE A 106 8.41 11.43 7.07
N GLY A 107 9.54 11.05 7.67
CA GLY A 107 10.05 11.69 8.87
C GLY A 107 8.99 11.75 9.97
N ASP A 108 9.05 12.80 10.79
CA ASP A 108 8.12 12.95 11.93
C ASP A 108 6.83 13.71 11.60
N ASN A 109 6.77 14.39 10.45
CA ASN A 109 5.74 15.40 10.17
C ASN A 109 4.66 14.94 9.19
N PHE A 110 4.91 13.87 8.43
CA PHE A 110 3.96 13.37 7.47
C PHE A 110 3.57 11.96 7.83
N THR A 111 2.31 11.74 8.15
CA THR A 111 1.73 10.42 8.36
C THR A 111 0.32 10.45 7.81
N ARG A 112 0.00 9.51 6.96
CA ARG A 112 -1.33 9.33 6.38
C ARG A 112 -1.66 7.85 6.33
N GLY A 113 -2.86 7.49 6.74
CA GLY A 113 -3.28 6.10 6.78
C GLY A 113 -4.50 5.90 7.64
N GLY A 114 -5.00 4.67 7.62
CA GLY A 114 -6.15 4.24 8.39
C GLY A 114 -6.09 2.74 8.66
N ILE A 115 -7.07 2.24 9.39
CA ILE A 115 -7.10 0.86 9.87
C ILE A 115 -8.21 0.12 9.13
N MET A 116 -7.88 -0.87 8.29
CA MET A 116 -8.88 -1.61 7.48
C MET A 116 -8.77 -3.13 7.65
N PRO A 117 -9.86 -3.88 7.36
CA PRO A 117 -9.79 -5.34 7.25
C PRO A 117 -8.74 -5.79 6.23
N CYS A 118 -8.04 -6.88 6.55
CA CYS A 118 -6.92 -7.41 5.81
C CYS A 118 -7.03 -8.93 5.71
N ASN A 119 -7.19 -9.44 4.49
CA ASN A 119 -7.24 -10.89 4.22
C ASN A 119 -5.83 -11.46 3.95
N GLY A 120 -4.85 -11.05 4.74
CA GLY A 120 -3.43 -11.30 4.47
C GLY A 120 -2.58 -11.17 5.72
N MET A 121 -1.46 -10.47 5.61
CA MET A 121 -0.58 -10.14 6.73
C MET A 121 -0.30 -8.64 6.80
N CYS A 122 -0.29 -8.08 8.00
CA CYS A 122 0.18 -6.70 8.21
C CYS A 122 1.69 -6.63 7.99
N GLY A 123 2.13 -5.72 7.15
CA GLY A 123 3.53 -5.50 6.83
C GLY A 123 3.97 -4.06 7.10
N ARG A 124 5.27 -3.88 7.32
CA ARG A 124 5.92 -2.58 7.47
C ARG A 124 7.16 -2.56 6.59
N PHE A 125 7.26 -1.55 5.74
CA PHE A 125 8.36 -1.35 4.81
C PHE A 125 9.04 -0.03 5.12
N GLU A 126 10.37 -0.04 5.21
CA GLU A 126 11.14 1.14 5.57
C GLU A 126 12.18 1.43 4.51
N THR A 127 12.32 2.70 4.14
CA THR A 127 13.39 3.17 3.27
C THR A 127 13.82 4.59 3.65
N SER A 128 14.98 5.02 3.15
CA SER A 128 15.45 6.39 3.31
C SER A 128 15.18 7.19 2.05
N LEU A 129 14.48 8.33 2.19
CA LEU A 129 14.28 9.32 1.15
C LEU A 129 15.12 10.56 1.50
N GLY A 130 16.35 10.60 0.99
CA GLY A 130 17.35 11.58 1.40
C GLY A 130 17.68 11.45 2.89
N THR A 131 17.44 12.51 3.68
CA THR A 131 17.68 12.52 5.14
C THR A 131 16.49 12.05 5.97
N LYS A 132 15.34 11.76 5.34
CA LYS A 132 14.11 11.36 6.02
C LYS A 132 13.88 9.86 5.88
N MET A 133 13.45 9.22 6.96
CA MET A 133 12.95 7.85 6.91
C MET A 133 11.50 7.86 6.41
N ALA A 134 11.19 6.99 5.47
CA ALA A 134 9.84 6.75 5.00
C ALA A 134 9.41 5.33 5.38
N VAL A 135 8.18 5.21 5.87
CA VAL A 135 7.60 3.93 6.28
C VAL A 135 6.30 3.74 5.53
N ALA A 136 6.10 2.59 4.90
CA ALA A 136 4.80 2.15 4.40
C ALA A 136 4.24 1.04 5.31
N TYR A 137 2.98 1.18 5.68
CA TYR A 137 2.20 0.18 6.40
C TYR A 137 1.21 -0.42 5.42
N VAL A 138 1.19 -1.75 5.32
CA VAL A 138 0.50 -2.44 4.23
C VAL A 138 -0.18 -3.71 4.72
N CYS A 139 -1.15 -4.17 3.94
CA CYS A 139 -1.72 -5.50 4.05
C CYS A 139 -1.31 -6.23 2.77
N LEU A 140 -0.55 -7.31 2.93
CA LEU A 140 0.00 -8.08 1.83
C LEU A 140 -0.62 -9.47 1.79
N ASP A 141 -0.66 -10.02 0.59
CA ASP A 141 -1.05 -11.40 0.36
C ASP A 141 -0.20 -12.36 1.21
N TYR A 142 -0.86 -13.40 1.74
CA TYR A 142 -0.19 -14.36 2.62
C TYR A 142 0.94 -15.11 1.90
N ASP A 143 0.68 -15.58 0.68
CA ASP A 143 1.66 -16.35 -0.10
C ASP A 143 2.85 -15.48 -0.53
N LEU A 144 2.62 -14.19 -0.78
CA LEU A 144 3.70 -13.23 -1.02
C LEU A 144 4.64 -13.16 0.19
N CYS A 145 4.09 -12.90 1.38
CA CYS A 145 4.91 -12.77 2.58
C CYS A 145 5.62 -14.08 2.94
N MET A 146 4.95 -15.23 2.78
CA MET A 146 5.56 -16.55 2.98
C MET A 146 6.65 -16.84 1.96
N GLY A 147 6.39 -16.62 0.66
CA GLY A 147 7.35 -16.86 -0.42
C GLY A 147 8.59 -15.97 -0.34
N MET A 148 8.48 -14.83 0.33
CA MET A 148 9.57 -13.91 0.60
C MET A 148 10.23 -14.11 1.97
N ASN A 149 9.77 -15.08 2.77
CA ASN A 149 10.21 -15.28 4.16
C ASN A 149 10.14 -14.00 5.02
N LEU A 150 9.03 -13.26 4.90
CA LEU A 150 8.74 -12.04 5.65
C LEU A 150 7.84 -12.28 6.88
N TYR A 151 7.51 -13.54 7.18
CA TYR A 151 6.67 -13.90 8.31
C TYR A 151 7.40 -13.64 9.64
N GLU A 152 6.84 -12.77 10.49
CA GLU A 152 7.35 -12.38 11.83
C GLU A 152 8.81 -11.87 11.86
N GLU A 153 9.41 -11.57 10.71
CA GLU A 153 10.80 -11.16 10.58
C GLU A 153 10.92 -9.87 9.77
N CYS A 154 11.77 -8.95 10.22
CA CYS A 154 12.18 -7.81 9.41
C CYS A 154 13.36 -8.22 8.53
N ARG A 155 13.20 -8.14 7.21
CA ARG A 155 14.27 -8.45 6.25
C ARG A 155 14.54 -7.28 5.32
N ASN A 156 15.82 -7.08 5.02
CA ASN A 156 16.23 -6.19 3.95
C ASN A 156 15.89 -6.83 2.61
N LEU A 157 14.88 -6.28 1.93
CA LEU A 157 14.54 -6.66 0.58
C LEU A 157 15.58 -6.09 -0.39
N ARG A 158 16.71 -6.78 -0.49
CA ARG A 158 17.67 -6.57 -1.57
C ARG A 158 17.25 -7.46 -2.73
N VAL A 159 16.68 -6.88 -3.77
CA VAL A 159 16.64 -7.59 -5.05
C VAL A 159 18.07 -7.63 -5.55
N ASN A 160 18.70 -8.79 -5.45
CA ASN A 160 19.95 -9.05 -6.15
C ASN A 160 19.64 -8.78 -7.62
N GLN A 161 20.23 -7.72 -8.19
CA GLN A 161 20.33 -7.56 -9.62
C GLN A 161 21.15 -8.75 -10.12
N GLN A 162 20.48 -9.83 -10.51
CA GLN A 162 21.13 -10.87 -11.30
C GLN A 162 21.42 -10.23 -12.65
N LYS A 163 22.69 -9.89 -12.80
CA LYS A 163 23.35 -9.57 -14.06
C LYS A 163 23.33 -10.77 -14.99
#